data_AF-A0A7S1YQU5-F1
#
_entry.id   AF-A0A7S1YQU5-F1
#
_cell.length_a   1.000
_cell.length_b   1.000
_cell.length_c   1.000
_cell.angle_alpha   90.00
_cell.angle_beta   90.00
_cell.angle_gamma   90.00
#
_symmetry.space_group_name_H-M   'P 1'
#
loop_
_entity.id
_entity.type
_entity.pdbx_description
1 polymer ?
#
loop_
_entity_poly.entity_id
_entity_poly.type
_entity_poly.pdbx_seq_one_letter_code
_entity_poly.pdbx_strand_id
1 'polypeptide(L)'
;MKRRHSFFNHAALPTTTTTATPALFTAPVTNITDDSKDVARILAATAELEAIKNAEQLHSSSSPSSLLDEGNAIMYDKDALPPPFNVDKDIAVPTTTTTRALITTQVSNLTDDYQEDEDEEMSKLVKDAAEKEKARKKAQDEATEQAAIAAAIVEVARLKAADARREETLAMEREAAAMEAVEREAKEETEKEEARKKAQDEAAELAAVTAAVIEVARLKVAEAKREEAMVVKRDSIVIDAVGEEAAAATIRRKRAEEEEEEAQRVAKEVEAVRRAAEEGAAQLKLEEAALAAVEEEARRKVNAKEEARRKAAEEEKEEEATRRKAEKAEAVTRIQAENAAATRRKEVEAEATKKATEEEKLAREKIEEEASKKAAEEEAAKIAAGQEAARRKAEQEAAKKVAGQEARRRKALEEEARRMAEGKARGAVEDEAAREKAKQEATRKAAEEEEATKKKAAAEDASRRKTIEEEARRKLEEEEAARRAAEEEEARRAAEEEAAKRKAEEEADRRKTAEEAAEEKAAKRKVVEEAAKRAAEEEAYKRKSA
;
A
#
# COMPACT_ATOMS: atom_id res chain seq x y z
N MET A 1 14.52 36.51 7.98
CA MET A 1 13.29 37.25 8.35
C MET A 1 13.18 38.55 7.54
N LYS A 2 12.26 38.63 6.57
CA LYS A 2 11.74 39.89 6.00
C LYS A 2 10.22 39.87 6.19
N ARG A 3 9.75 40.59 7.20
CA ARG A 3 8.32 40.74 7.54
C ARG A 3 7.73 41.86 6.69
N ARG A 4 7.04 41.56 5.58
CA ARG A 4 5.92 42.37 5.05
C ARG A 4 5.00 41.47 4.20
N HIS A 5 3.82 41.20 4.74
CA HIS A 5 2.57 40.77 4.07
C HIS A 5 2.57 39.41 3.36
N SER A 6 2.33 38.33 4.10
CA SER A 6 1.84 37.06 3.59
C SER A 6 0.41 36.83 4.10
N PHE A 7 -0.59 37.39 3.41
CA PHE A 7 -1.97 36.92 3.54
C PHE A 7 -2.25 36.04 2.32
N PHE A 8 -2.27 34.73 2.54
CA PHE A 8 -2.68 33.74 1.56
C PHE A 8 -4.22 33.63 1.67
N ASN A 9 -4.95 33.82 0.57
CA ASN A 9 -6.43 33.81 0.46
C ASN A 9 -7.22 35.01 1.05
N HIS A 10 -6.99 36.22 0.55
CA HIS A 10 -7.99 37.29 0.65
C HIS A 10 -8.67 37.50 -0.72
N ALA A 11 -9.80 36.82 -0.95
CA ALA A 11 -10.69 37.18 -2.05
C ALA A 11 -11.44 38.46 -1.65
N ALA A 12 -11.18 39.56 -2.35
CA ALA A 12 -11.89 40.82 -2.15
C ALA A 12 -13.29 40.72 -2.77
N LEU A 13 -14.30 40.43 -1.96
CA LEU A 13 -15.71 40.54 -2.36
C LEU A 13 -16.27 41.89 -1.87
N PRO A 14 -16.55 42.85 -2.77
CA PRO A 14 -17.30 44.04 -2.41
C PRO A 14 -18.79 43.69 -2.39
N THR A 15 -19.39 43.57 -1.20
CA THR A 15 -20.85 43.51 -1.06
C THR A 15 -21.41 44.92 -0.88
N THR A 16 -21.87 45.52 -1.97
CA THR A 16 -22.89 46.58 -1.89
C THR A 16 -24.25 45.97 -2.18
N THR A 17 -25.06 45.96 -1.13
CA THR A 17 -26.48 45.66 -1.04
C THR A 17 -27.26 46.17 -2.25
N THR A 18 -27.85 45.27 -3.07
CA THR A 18 -29.08 45.49 -3.85
C THR A 18 -29.56 44.15 -4.40
N THR A 19 -30.89 43.96 -4.45
CA THR A 19 -31.65 42.83 -5.04
C THR A 19 -32.08 41.72 -4.07
N ALA A 20 -33.02 42.07 -3.18
CA ALA A 20 -34.05 41.13 -2.75
C ALA A 20 -35.31 41.38 -3.58
N THR A 21 -35.64 40.45 -4.48
CA THR A 21 -36.94 40.38 -5.17
C THR A 21 -37.57 39.04 -4.83
N PRO A 22 -38.86 38.97 -4.44
CA PRO A 22 -39.50 37.72 -4.06
C PRO A 22 -39.83 36.89 -5.31
N ALA A 23 -39.17 35.75 -5.48
CA ALA A 23 -39.52 34.76 -6.49
C ALA A 23 -40.72 33.93 -6.02
N LEU A 24 -41.92 34.50 -6.12
CA LEU A 24 -43.19 33.77 -6.16
C LEU A 24 -43.62 33.70 -7.63
N PHE A 25 -43.07 32.76 -8.41
CA PHE A 25 -43.69 32.33 -9.66
C PHE A 25 -43.11 30.99 -10.12
N THR A 26 -43.97 29.97 -10.19
CA THR A 26 -43.71 28.66 -10.78
C THR A 26 -43.55 28.82 -12.30
N ALA A 27 -42.32 28.60 -12.80
CA ALA A 27 -42.07 28.44 -14.22
C ALA A 27 -42.29 26.96 -14.64
N PRO A 28 -42.74 26.69 -15.88
CA PRO A 28 -43.03 25.34 -16.34
C PRO A 28 -41.76 24.48 -16.52
N VAL A 29 -41.89 23.23 -16.07
CA VAL A 29 -40.89 22.15 -16.14
C VAL A 29 -40.68 21.71 -17.58
N THR A 30 -39.77 22.33 -18.32
CA THR A 30 -39.32 21.80 -19.63
C THR A 30 -37.82 21.98 -19.88
N ASN A 31 -36.99 21.94 -18.83
CA ASN A 31 -35.53 21.78 -18.96
C ASN A 31 -34.97 21.11 -17.70
N ILE A 32 -35.28 19.83 -17.52
CA ILE A 32 -34.53 18.94 -16.63
C ILE A 32 -33.97 17.85 -17.51
N THR A 33 -32.72 18.03 -17.92
CA THR A 33 -31.89 16.99 -18.49
C THR A 33 -31.17 16.27 -17.35
N ASP A 34 -31.31 14.95 -17.30
CA ASP A 34 -30.55 13.97 -16.51
C ASP A 34 -30.84 13.81 -15.00
N ASP A 35 -32.01 13.25 -14.67
CA ASP A 35 -32.36 12.73 -13.33
C ASP A 35 -31.43 11.59 -12.83
N SER A 36 -30.61 10.98 -13.70
CA SER A 36 -29.70 9.89 -13.30
C SER A 36 -28.40 10.39 -12.63
N LYS A 37 -28.03 11.66 -12.84
CA LYS A 37 -26.80 12.25 -12.28
C LYS A 37 -27.01 12.80 -10.88
N ASP A 38 -28.24 13.20 -10.54
CA ASP A 38 -28.53 13.77 -9.23
C ASP A 38 -28.64 12.69 -8.14
N VAL A 39 -29.14 11.49 -8.46
CA VAL A 39 -29.09 10.36 -7.52
C VAL A 39 -27.65 9.94 -7.23
N ALA A 40 -26.77 9.92 -8.24
CA ALA A 40 -25.35 9.62 -8.05
C ALA A 40 -24.60 10.69 -7.24
N ARG A 41 -24.94 11.98 -7.44
CA ARG A 41 -24.39 13.08 -6.63
C ARG A 41 -24.89 13.06 -5.20
N ILE A 42 -26.17 12.75 -4.99
CA ILE A 42 -26.74 12.61 -3.65
C ILE A 42 -26.09 11.42 -2.93
N LEU A 43 -25.92 10.28 -3.59
CA LEU A 43 -25.24 9.11 -3.03
C LEU A 43 -23.75 9.39 -2.73
N ALA A 44 -23.05 10.13 -3.60
CA ALA A 44 -21.69 10.56 -3.36
C ALA A 44 -21.58 11.53 -2.17
N ALA A 45 -22.49 12.51 -2.07
CA ALA A 45 -22.54 13.45 -0.95
C ALA A 45 -22.87 12.76 0.38
N THR A 46 -23.74 11.74 0.37
CA THR A 46 -24.01 10.93 1.56
C THR A 46 -22.81 10.08 1.97
N ALA A 47 -22.04 9.55 1.01
CA ALA A 47 -20.83 8.77 1.30
C ALA A 47 -19.69 9.65 1.86
N GLU A 48 -19.57 10.90 1.41
CA GLU A 48 -18.62 11.87 1.97
C GLU A 48 -19.00 12.27 3.40
N LEU A 49 -20.28 12.48 3.69
CA LEU A 49 -20.76 12.72 5.05
C LEU A 49 -20.50 11.54 5.99
N GLU A 50 -20.67 10.30 5.51
CA GLU A 50 -20.39 9.10 6.29
C GLU A 50 -18.87 8.92 6.53
N ALA A 51 -18.03 9.31 5.57
CA ALA A 51 -16.58 9.36 5.72
C ALA A 51 -16.13 10.43 6.75
N ILE A 52 -16.76 11.61 6.76
CA ILE A 52 -16.50 12.67 7.74
C ILE A 52 -16.94 12.24 9.14
N LYS A 53 -18.10 11.60 9.27
CA LYS A 53 -18.62 11.07 10.55
C LYS A 53 -17.73 9.96 11.12
N ASN A 54 -17.14 9.14 10.26
CA ASN A 54 -16.16 8.12 10.64
C ASN A 54 -14.78 8.71 10.96
N ALA A 55 -14.40 9.83 10.33
CA ALA A 55 -13.18 10.58 10.67
C ALA A 55 -13.32 11.33 12.02
N GLU A 56 -14.51 11.82 12.36
CA GLU A 56 -14.84 12.39 13.69
C GLU A 56 -14.72 11.37 14.82
N GLN A 57 -15.01 10.09 14.57
CA GLN A 57 -14.79 9.03 15.57
C GLN A 57 -13.30 8.72 15.81
N LEU A 58 -12.40 9.15 14.93
CA LEU A 58 -10.97 8.87 15.03
C LEU A 58 -10.13 10.06 15.51
N HIS A 59 -10.58 11.32 15.37
CA HIS A 59 -9.79 12.49 15.78
C HIS A 59 -10.60 13.57 16.51
N SER A 60 -10.54 13.58 17.85
CA SER A 60 -11.00 14.70 18.68
C SER A 60 -9.91 15.79 18.81
N SER A 61 -9.74 16.66 17.81
CA SER A 61 -9.00 17.93 18.00
C SER A 61 -9.18 19.01 16.91
N SER A 62 -10.23 18.99 16.08
CA SER A 62 -10.46 20.04 15.06
C SER A 62 -11.48 21.09 15.51
N SER A 63 -11.20 22.38 15.21
CA SER A 63 -11.91 23.56 15.71
C SER A 63 -13.29 23.82 15.07
N PRO A 64 -14.27 24.36 15.83
CA PRO A 64 -15.69 24.43 15.45
C PRO A 64 -16.07 25.53 14.42
N SER A 65 -15.12 26.19 13.76
CA SER A 65 -15.42 27.35 12.89
C SER A 65 -15.72 27.04 11.43
N SER A 66 -15.51 25.81 10.95
CA SER A 66 -15.83 25.39 9.58
C SER A 66 -17.24 24.75 9.42
N LEU A 67 -17.94 24.50 10.53
CA LEU A 67 -19.21 23.74 10.55
C LEU A 67 -20.47 24.58 10.22
N LEU A 68 -20.36 25.91 10.11
CA LEU A 68 -21.52 26.78 9.92
C LEU A 68 -21.77 27.22 8.47
N ASP A 69 -20.79 27.07 7.56
CA ASP A 69 -20.95 27.49 6.16
C ASP A 69 -21.46 26.38 5.22
N GLU A 70 -21.29 25.09 5.56
CA GLU A 70 -21.72 23.97 4.70
C GLU A 70 -23.11 23.41 5.05
N GLY A 71 -23.67 23.77 6.21
CA GLY A 71 -24.97 23.27 6.69
C GLY A 71 -26.21 23.93 6.06
N ASN A 72 -26.05 24.95 5.22
CA ASN A 72 -27.17 25.83 4.83
C ASN A 72 -27.75 25.55 3.42
N ALA A 73 -27.34 24.44 2.77
CA ALA A 73 -27.73 24.13 1.38
C ALA A 73 -28.72 22.97 1.22
N ILE A 74 -29.22 22.36 2.30
CA ILE A 74 -30.10 21.17 2.21
C ILE A 74 -31.43 21.41 2.92
N MET A 75 -32.29 22.21 2.31
CA MET A 75 -33.74 22.23 2.61
C MET A 75 -34.40 21.15 1.75
N TYR A 76 -34.69 19.99 2.33
CA TYR A 76 -35.44 18.92 1.71
C TYR A 76 -36.92 19.32 1.53
N ASP A 77 -37.43 19.19 0.31
CA ASP A 77 -38.86 19.27 0.00
C ASP A 77 -39.51 17.92 0.38
N LYS A 78 -40.31 17.94 1.45
CA LYS A 78 -40.81 16.74 2.17
C LYS A 78 -42.02 16.07 1.49
N ASP A 79 -42.50 16.60 0.37
CA ASP A 79 -43.78 16.23 -0.23
C ASP A 79 -43.67 15.22 -1.40
N ALA A 80 -42.48 14.70 -1.70
CA ALA A 80 -42.24 13.81 -2.85
C ALA A 80 -42.19 12.29 -2.52
N LEU A 81 -42.75 11.84 -1.39
CA LEU A 81 -42.86 10.42 -1.06
C LEU A 81 -44.25 9.86 -1.45
N PRO A 82 -44.35 8.82 -2.29
CA PRO A 82 -45.63 8.19 -2.58
C PRO A 82 -46.16 7.44 -1.33
N PRO A 83 -47.46 7.51 -1.02
CA PRO A 83 -48.02 6.81 0.12
C PRO A 83 -48.01 5.28 -0.08
N PRO A 84 -47.92 4.47 0.99
CA PRO A 84 -47.95 3.03 0.90
C PRO A 84 -49.35 2.53 0.48
N PHE A 85 -49.38 1.66 -0.52
CA PHE A 85 -50.59 0.96 -0.96
C PHE A 85 -51.14 0.08 0.18
N ASN A 86 -52.28 0.48 0.73
CA ASN A 86 -53.13 -0.41 1.53
C ASN A 86 -53.83 -1.39 0.59
N VAL A 87 -53.57 -2.68 0.80
CA VAL A 87 -54.31 -3.77 0.16
C VAL A 87 -55.56 -4.01 0.99
N ASP A 88 -56.63 -3.30 0.68
CA ASP A 88 -57.95 -3.57 1.24
C ASP A 88 -58.46 -4.92 0.71
N LYS A 89 -58.81 -5.77 1.67
CA LYS A 89 -59.66 -6.94 1.53
C LYS A 89 -61.05 -6.49 1.08
N ASP A 90 -61.74 -7.37 0.37
CA ASP A 90 -63.18 -7.37 0.04
C ASP A 90 -63.50 -7.11 -1.44
N ILE A 91 -63.30 -8.16 -2.25
CA ILE A 91 -64.13 -8.37 -3.45
C ILE A 91 -64.85 -9.71 -3.29
N ALA A 92 -66.11 -9.61 -2.90
CA ALA A 92 -67.07 -10.69 -2.84
C ALA A 92 -67.35 -11.23 -4.25
N VAL A 93 -67.22 -12.55 -4.39
CA VAL A 93 -67.59 -13.31 -5.59
C VAL A 93 -69.08 -13.64 -5.53
N PRO A 94 -69.90 -13.34 -6.54
CA PRO A 94 -71.24 -13.92 -6.63
C PRO A 94 -71.17 -15.32 -7.29
N THR A 95 -71.64 -16.32 -6.55
CA THR A 95 -71.88 -17.68 -7.02
C THR A 95 -73.11 -17.71 -7.94
N THR A 96 -72.90 -17.90 -9.24
CA THR A 96 -73.95 -18.37 -10.16
C THR A 96 -73.66 -19.80 -10.60
N THR A 97 -74.02 -20.73 -9.72
CA THR A 97 -74.44 -22.09 -10.09
C THR A 97 -75.73 -21.98 -10.91
N THR A 98 -75.92 -22.85 -11.90
CA THR A 98 -77.16 -23.07 -12.68
C THR A 98 -77.18 -22.49 -14.11
N THR A 99 -76.31 -22.97 -15.01
CA THR A 99 -76.62 -23.22 -16.44
C THR A 99 -75.48 -23.92 -17.21
N ARG A 100 -74.79 -24.90 -16.60
CA ARG A 100 -73.70 -25.63 -17.27
C ARG A 100 -73.87 -27.15 -17.17
N ALA A 101 -75.07 -27.65 -17.46
CA ALA A 101 -75.38 -29.07 -17.41
C ALA A 101 -76.05 -29.63 -18.69
N LEU A 102 -76.15 -28.85 -19.77
CA LEU A 102 -76.85 -29.28 -21.00
C LEU A 102 -76.08 -29.02 -22.32
N ILE A 103 -74.81 -28.61 -22.26
CA ILE A 103 -73.93 -28.46 -23.46
C ILE A 103 -72.71 -29.39 -23.38
N THR A 104 -72.62 -30.25 -22.35
CA THR A 104 -71.43 -31.07 -22.08
C THR A 104 -71.49 -32.50 -22.62
N THR A 105 -72.46 -32.85 -23.47
CA THR A 105 -72.61 -34.24 -23.97
C THR A 105 -72.66 -34.36 -25.50
N GLN A 106 -72.53 -33.25 -26.24
CA GLN A 106 -72.42 -33.29 -27.71
C GLN A 106 -71.15 -32.64 -28.28
N VAL A 107 -70.25 -32.13 -27.44
CA VAL A 107 -68.93 -31.64 -27.87
C VAL A 107 -67.82 -32.68 -27.58
N SER A 108 -68.06 -33.63 -26.68
CA SER A 108 -67.08 -34.60 -26.19
C SER A 108 -66.54 -35.62 -27.21
N ASN A 109 -67.12 -35.70 -28.42
CA ASN A 109 -66.66 -36.64 -29.46
C ASN A 109 -66.01 -35.93 -30.67
N LEU A 110 -65.77 -34.62 -30.58
CA LEU A 110 -65.09 -33.81 -31.61
C LEU A 110 -63.88 -33.03 -31.07
N THR A 111 -63.63 -33.09 -29.76
CA THR A 111 -62.50 -32.42 -29.09
C THR A 111 -61.35 -33.34 -28.73
N ASP A 112 -61.53 -34.66 -28.70
CA ASP A 112 -60.46 -35.57 -28.24
C ASP A 112 -59.31 -35.69 -29.26
N ASP A 113 -59.58 -35.58 -30.56
CA ASP A 113 -58.52 -35.61 -31.60
C ASP A 113 -57.76 -34.28 -31.75
N TYR A 114 -58.24 -33.17 -31.17
CA TYR A 114 -57.56 -31.86 -31.21
C TYR A 114 -56.81 -31.52 -29.91
N GLN A 115 -57.05 -32.25 -28.82
CA GLN A 115 -56.39 -31.99 -27.54
C GLN A 115 -54.97 -32.55 -27.46
N GLU A 116 -54.68 -33.66 -28.14
CA GLU A 116 -53.35 -34.26 -28.12
C GLU A 116 -52.27 -33.37 -28.78
N ASP A 117 -52.63 -32.65 -29.85
CA ASP A 117 -51.71 -31.72 -30.54
C ASP A 117 -51.40 -30.46 -29.70
N GLU A 118 -52.41 -29.89 -29.02
CA GLU A 118 -52.20 -28.72 -28.14
C GLU A 118 -51.41 -29.08 -26.87
N ASP A 119 -51.62 -30.27 -26.31
CA ASP A 119 -50.88 -30.76 -25.15
C ASP A 119 -49.39 -30.99 -25.49
N GLU A 120 -49.08 -31.44 -26.72
CA GLU A 120 -47.70 -31.61 -27.16
C GLU A 120 -46.99 -30.26 -27.40
N GLU A 121 -47.68 -29.27 -27.97
CA GLU A 121 -47.14 -27.91 -28.10
C GLU A 121 -46.93 -27.23 -26.74
N MET A 122 -47.89 -27.38 -25.82
CA MET A 122 -47.77 -26.85 -24.46
C MET A 122 -46.62 -27.52 -23.69
N SER A 123 -46.42 -28.82 -23.86
CA SER A 123 -45.30 -29.55 -23.26
C SER A 123 -43.94 -29.06 -23.79
N LYS A 124 -43.84 -28.78 -25.09
CA LYS A 124 -42.64 -28.18 -25.70
C LYS A 124 -42.39 -26.76 -25.16
N LEU A 125 -43.42 -25.92 -25.11
CA LEU A 125 -43.33 -24.56 -24.57
C LEU A 125 -42.90 -24.53 -23.09
N VAL A 126 -43.38 -25.47 -22.27
CA VAL A 126 -42.98 -25.57 -20.85
C VAL A 126 -41.53 -26.02 -20.72
N LYS A 127 -41.05 -26.95 -21.55
CA LYS A 127 -39.64 -27.36 -21.56
C LYS A 127 -38.73 -26.22 -21.99
N ASP A 128 -39.08 -25.51 -23.07
CA ASP A 128 -38.33 -24.36 -23.56
C ASP A 128 -38.30 -23.23 -22.51
N ALA A 129 -39.41 -22.99 -21.81
CA ALA A 129 -39.49 -22.03 -20.71
C ALA A 129 -38.59 -22.43 -19.53
N ALA A 130 -38.56 -23.72 -19.17
CA ALA A 130 -37.72 -24.24 -18.10
C ALA A 130 -36.22 -24.15 -18.45
N GLU A 131 -35.85 -24.46 -19.68
CA GLU A 131 -34.47 -24.31 -20.16
C GLU A 131 -34.04 -22.84 -20.19
N LYS A 132 -34.93 -21.95 -20.63
CA LYS A 132 -34.70 -20.50 -20.60
C LYS A 132 -34.55 -19.96 -19.18
N GLU A 133 -35.33 -20.46 -18.22
CA GLU A 133 -35.18 -20.11 -16.81
C GLU A 133 -33.84 -20.62 -16.24
N LYS A 134 -33.43 -21.84 -16.58
CA LYS A 134 -32.13 -22.40 -16.18
C LYS A 134 -30.97 -21.59 -16.75
N ALA A 135 -31.05 -21.18 -18.01
CA ALA A 135 -30.07 -20.29 -18.64
C ALA A 135 -30.03 -18.92 -17.96
N ARG A 136 -31.19 -18.35 -17.59
CA ARG A 136 -31.26 -17.08 -16.86
C ARG A 136 -30.64 -17.18 -15.47
N LYS A 137 -30.88 -18.25 -14.72
CA LYS A 137 -30.25 -18.49 -13.40
C LYS A 137 -28.74 -18.62 -13.53
N LYS A 138 -28.26 -19.41 -14.50
CA LYS A 138 -26.82 -19.53 -14.77
C LYS A 138 -26.18 -18.18 -15.10
N ALA A 139 -26.81 -17.38 -15.97
CA ALA A 139 -26.31 -16.05 -16.30
C ALA A 139 -26.33 -15.09 -15.10
N GLN A 140 -27.33 -15.21 -14.21
CA GLN A 140 -27.40 -14.45 -12.97
C GLN A 140 -26.27 -14.86 -12.01
N ASP A 141 -26.00 -16.15 -11.85
CA ASP A 141 -24.91 -16.65 -11.01
C ASP A 141 -23.55 -16.16 -11.54
N GLU A 142 -23.30 -16.27 -12.85
CA GLU A 142 -22.09 -15.75 -13.51
C GLU A 142 -21.95 -14.23 -13.32
N ALA A 143 -23.05 -13.47 -13.42
CA ALA A 143 -23.03 -12.03 -13.17
C ALA A 143 -22.72 -11.69 -11.70
N THR A 144 -23.23 -12.47 -10.75
CA THR A 144 -22.90 -12.28 -9.32
C THR A 144 -21.45 -12.63 -9.00
N GLU A 145 -20.90 -13.66 -9.64
CA GLU A 145 -19.49 -14.02 -9.50
C GLU A 145 -18.58 -12.93 -10.09
N GLN A 146 -18.91 -12.41 -11.27
CA GLN A 146 -18.18 -11.29 -11.88
C GLN A 146 -18.25 -10.03 -11.02
N ALA A 147 -19.41 -9.72 -10.42
CA ALA A 147 -19.56 -8.60 -9.50
C ALA A 147 -18.71 -8.78 -8.23
N ALA A 148 -18.64 -10.00 -7.69
CA ALA A 148 -17.81 -10.32 -6.53
C ALA A 148 -16.31 -10.18 -6.85
N ILE A 149 -15.87 -10.63 -8.03
CA ILE A 149 -14.49 -10.46 -8.49
C ILE A 149 -14.16 -8.97 -8.67
N ALA A 150 -15.05 -8.20 -9.29
CA ALA A 150 -14.86 -6.76 -9.45
C ALA A 150 -14.75 -6.03 -8.11
N ALA A 151 -15.61 -6.38 -7.14
CA ALA A 151 -15.54 -5.85 -5.78
C ALA A 151 -14.22 -6.20 -5.08
N ALA A 152 -13.73 -7.44 -5.22
CA ALA A 152 -12.45 -7.86 -4.67
C ALA A 152 -11.26 -7.10 -5.28
N ILE A 153 -11.28 -6.82 -6.59
CA ILE A 153 -10.25 -6.01 -7.26
C ILE A 153 -10.22 -4.59 -6.70
N VAL A 154 -11.40 -3.97 -6.52
CA VAL A 154 -11.50 -2.62 -5.93
C VAL A 154 -10.96 -2.60 -4.50
N GLU A 155 -11.26 -3.62 -3.69
CA GLU A 155 -10.77 -3.69 -2.32
C GLU A 155 -9.25 -3.88 -2.26
N VAL A 156 -8.68 -4.73 -3.13
CA VAL A 156 -7.22 -4.88 -3.24
C VAL A 156 -6.57 -3.55 -3.64
N ALA A 157 -7.17 -2.80 -4.57
CA ALA A 157 -6.68 -1.48 -4.96
C ALA A 157 -6.75 -0.47 -3.80
N ARG A 158 -7.83 -0.50 -3.01
CA ARG A 158 -7.98 0.33 -1.81
C ARG A 158 -6.92 0.01 -0.75
N LEU A 159 -6.66 -1.27 -0.49
CA LEU A 159 -5.62 -1.70 0.45
C LEU A 159 -4.22 -1.28 -0.01
N LYS A 160 -3.89 -1.45 -1.29
CA LYS A 160 -2.61 -0.95 -1.85
C LYS A 160 -2.47 0.56 -1.71
N ALA A 161 -3.53 1.32 -1.95
CA ALA A 161 -3.51 2.77 -1.75
C ALA A 161 -3.36 3.16 -0.27
N ALA A 162 -3.95 2.39 0.65
CA ALA A 162 -3.78 2.60 2.08
C ALA A 162 -2.35 2.30 2.56
N ASP A 163 -1.73 1.23 2.06
CA ASP A 163 -0.35 0.89 2.38
C ASP A 163 0.63 1.93 1.82
N ALA A 164 0.43 2.41 0.59
CA ALA A 164 1.23 3.52 0.04
C ALA A 164 1.14 4.80 0.88
N ARG A 165 -0.05 5.15 1.38
CA ARG A 165 -0.23 6.29 2.30
C ARG A 165 0.48 6.07 3.64
N ARG A 166 0.46 4.85 4.18
CA ARG A 166 1.19 4.52 5.41
C ARG A 166 2.70 4.65 5.22
N GLU A 167 3.22 4.17 4.09
CA GLU A 167 4.64 4.34 3.76
C GLU A 167 5.03 5.82 3.64
N GLU A 168 4.19 6.64 3.01
CA GLU A 168 4.39 8.09 2.93
C GLU A 168 4.38 8.75 4.33
N THR A 169 3.45 8.37 5.20
CA THR A 169 3.42 8.88 6.59
C THR A 169 4.66 8.46 7.38
N LEU A 170 5.12 7.22 7.24
CA LEU A 170 6.33 6.73 7.90
C LEU A 170 7.59 7.43 7.34
N ALA A 171 7.61 7.77 6.05
CA ALA A 171 8.69 8.55 5.46
C ALA A 171 8.74 9.97 6.05
N MET A 172 7.59 10.64 6.18
CA MET A 172 7.51 11.95 6.82
C MET A 172 7.92 11.91 8.30
N GLU A 173 7.52 10.88 9.05
CA GLU A 173 7.93 10.70 10.44
C GLU A 173 9.45 10.46 10.57
N ARG A 174 10.05 9.68 9.66
CA ARG A 174 11.51 9.47 9.62
C ARG A 174 12.24 10.77 9.29
N GLU A 175 11.72 11.57 8.37
CA GLU A 175 12.30 12.87 8.02
C GLU A 175 12.20 13.85 9.20
N ALA A 176 11.06 13.90 9.88
CA ALA A 176 10.87 14.71 11.08
C ALA A 176 11.82 14.30 12.22
N ALA A 177 11.99 12.99 12.45
CA ALA A 177 12.94 12.47 13.43
C ALA A 177 14.40 12.81 13.07
N ALA A 178 14.75 12.78 11.79
CA ALA A 178 16.07 13.19 11.31
C ALA A 178 16.31 14.70 11.53
N MET A 179 15.32 15.55 11.25
CA MET A 179 15.43 16.99 11.53
C MET A 179 15.58 17.27 13.03
N GLU A 180 14.85 16.57 13.89
CA GLU A 180 14.97 16.72 15.35
C GLU A 180 16.35 16.27 15.86
N ALA A 181 16.94 15.21 15.26
CA ALA A 181 18.29 14.78 15.57
C ALA A 181 19.33 15.85 15.19
N VAL A 182 19.22 16.44 13.99
CA VAL A 182 20.09 17.54 13.54
C VAL A 182 19.96 18.76 14.46
N GLU A 183 18.75 19.10 14.91
CA GLU A 183 18.54 20.21 15.85
C GLU A 183 19.19 19.93 17.22
N ARG A 184 19.12 18.68 17.71
CA ARG A 184 19.80 18.28 18.95
C ARG A 184 21.32 18.36 18.83
N GLU A 185 21.88 17.88 17.73
CA GLU A 185 23.33 17.97 17.48
C GLU A 185 23.80 19.43 17.39
N ALA A 186 23.05 20.28 16.70
CA ALA A 186 23.34 21.71 16.62
C ALA A 186 23.31 22.38 18.01
N LYS A 187 22.32 22.04 18.86
CA LYS A 187 22.26 22.55 20.24
C LYS A 187 23.45 22.07 21.07
N GLU A 188 23.80 20.79 20.99
CA GLU A 188 24.96 20.23 21.70
C GLU A 188 26.27 20.88 21.24
N GLU A 189 26.44 21.16 19.95
CA GLU A 189 27.61 21.86 19.43
C GLU A 189 27.68 23.31 19.94
N THR A 190 26.55 24.03 19.98
CA THR A 190 26.51 25.39 20.54
C THR A 190 26.84 25.42 22.04
N GLU A 191 26.31 24.46 22.83
CA GLU A 191 26.62 24.33 24.25
C GLU A 191 28.10 23.99 24.47
N LYS A 192 28.67 23.12 23.63
CA LYS A 192 30.11 22.81 23.64
C LYS A 192 30.97 24.02 23.29
N GLU A 193 30.56 24.82 22.31
CA GLU A 193 31.29 26.05 21.93
C GLU A 193 31.24 27.09 23.06
N GLU A 194 30.08 27.27 23.71
CA GLU A 194 29.93 28.17 24.85
C GLU A 194 30.79 27.69 26.04
N ALA A 195 30.79 26.39 26.34
CA ALA A 195 31.65 25.81 27.36
C ALA A 195 33.15 26.00 27.06
N ARG A 196 33.56 25.87 25.78
CA ARG A 196 34.94 26.16 25.35
C ARG A 196 35.31 27.61 25.52
N LYS A 197 34.43 28.56 25.17
CA LYS A 197 34.65 30.00 25.37
C LYS A 197 34.81 30.32 26.86
N LYS A 198 33.91 29.80 27.70
CA LYS A 198 34.00 29.97 29.15
C LYS A 198 35.32 29.43 29.71
N ALA A 199 35.74 28.23 29.29
CA ALA A 199 37.03 27.66 29.71
C ALA A 199 38.24 28.49 29.22
N GLN A 200 38.16 29.09 28.02
CA GLN A 200 39.20 29.99 27.52
C GLN A 200 39.27 31.29 28.32
N ASP A 201 38.12 31.87 28.68
CA ASP A 201 38.05 33.08 29.50
C ASP A 201 38.61 32.83 30.91
N GLU A 202 38.23 31.72 31.55
CA GLU A 202 38.78 31.28 32.84
C GLU A 202 40.30 31.03 32.77
N ALA A 203 40.77 30.39 31.70
CA ALA A 203 42.22 30.19 31.48
C ALA A 203 42.98 31.51 31.26
N ALA A 204 42.37 32.47 30.54
CA ALA A 204 42.95 33.79 30.33
C ALA A 204 43.02 34.60 31.64
N GLU A 205 42.01 34.49 32.50
CA GLU A 205 42.00 35.11 33.82
C GLU A 205 43.11 34.52 34.73
N LEU A 206 43.21 33.19 34.78
CA LEU A 206 44.28 32.51 35.53
C LEU A 206 45.68 32.88 35.01
N ALA A 207 45.85 33.01 33.69
CA ALA A 207 47.11 33.46 33.09
C ALA A 207 47.45 34.91 33.49
N ALA A 208 46.46 35.81 33.52
CA ALA A 208 46.63 37.19 33.96
C ALA A 208 47.02 37.29 35.44
N VAL A 209 46.36 36.53 36.32
CA VAL A 209 46.70 36.45 37.74
C VAL A 209 48.13 35.92 37.92
N THR A 210 48.50 34.86 37.19
CA THR A 210 49.84 34.29 37.24
C THR A 210 50.90 35.29 36.79
N ALA A 211 50.65 36.05 35.71
CA ALA A 211 51.55 37.09 35.23
C ALA A 211 51.75 38.21 36.27
N ALA A 212 50.67 38.65 36.93
CA ALA A 212 50.74 39.66 37.98
C ALA A 212 51.55 39.18 39.19
N VAL A 213 51.39 37.92 39.61
CA VAL A 213 52.20 37.32 40.70
C VAL A 213 53.68 37.29 40.33
N ILE A 214 54.03 36.93 39.09
CA ILE A 214 55.42 36.95 38.60
C ILE A 214 55.97 38.37 38.61
N GLU A 215 55.19 39.37 38.21
CA GLU A 215 55.62 40.77 38.22
C GLU A 215 55.87 41.29 39.65
N VAL A 216 54.96 41.00 40.58
CA VAL A 216 55.14 41.35 42.01
C VAL A 216 56.42 40.70 42.56
N ALA A 217 56.68 39.43 42.22
CA ALA A 217 57.92 38.76 42.63
C ALA A 217 59.17 39.44 42.05
N ARG A 218 59.13 39.86 40.77
CA ARG A 218 60.23 40.61 40.14
C ARG A 218 60.47 41.96 40.81
N LEU A 219 59.41 42.68 41.16
CA LEU A 219 59.51 43.97 41.86
C LEU A 219 60.14 43.80 43.24
N LYS A 220 59.73 42.78 44.01
CA LYS A 220 60.34 42.47 45.32
C LYS A 220 61.84 42.14 45.21
N VAL A 221 62.25 41.38 44.20
CA VAL A 221 63.67 41.10 43.95
C VAL A 221 64.44 42.38 43.56
N ALA A 222 63.83 43.27 42.78
CA ALA A 222 64.44 44.54 42.42
C ALA A 222 64.57 45.50 43.62
N GLU A 223 63.59 45.50 44.51
CA GLU A 223 63.60 46.26 45.76
C GLU A 223 64.71 45.76 46.70
N ALA A 224 64.81 44.46 46.92
CA ALA A 224 65.89 43.85 47.71
C ALA A 224 67.28 44.24 47.16
N LYS A 225 67.47 44.21 45.83
CA LYS A 225 68.73 44.66 45.20
C LYS A 225 69.01 46.14 45.38
N ARG A 226 67.98 47.00 45.42
CA ARG A 226 68.15 48.45 45.68
C ARG A 226 68.52 48.69 47.14
N GLU A 227 67.92 47.96 48.06
CA GLU A 227 68.28 47.99 49.48
C GLU A 227 69.73 47.56 49.69
N GLU A 228 70.15 46.43 49.12
CA GLU A 228 71.56 45.99 49.13
C GLU A 228 72.51 47.08 48.58
N ALA A 229 72.16 47.71 47.45
CA ALA A 229 72.97 48.77 46.86
C ALA A 229 73.03 50.05 47.72
N MET A 230 71.98 50.36 48.50
CA MET A 230 71.99 51.48 49.44
C MET A 230 72.82 51.18 50.69
N VAL A 231 72.81 49.95 51.18
CA VAL A 231 73.68 49.52 52.30
C VAL A 231 75.15 49.67 51.92
N VAL A 232 75.56 49.19 50.73
CA VAL A 232 76.93 49.33 50.23
C VAL A 232 77.36 50.80 50.07
N LYS A 233 76.44 51.72 49.73
CA LYS A 233 76.72 53.17 49.67
C LYS A 233 76.79 53.84 51.04
N ARG A 234 76.08 53.33 52.06
CA ARG A 234 76.20 53.82 53.44
C ARG A 234 77.55 53.42 54.05
N ASP A 235 78.02 52.22 53.74
CA ASP A 235 79.29 51.70 54.26
C ASP A 235 80.52 52.38 53.65
N SER A 236 80.39 53.04 52.48
CA SER A 236 81.48 53.82 51.88
C SER A 236 81.60 55.27 52.38
N ILE A 237 80.70 55.74 53.25
CA ILE A 237 80.69 57.12 53.79
C ILE A 237 81.20 57.20 55.25
N VAL A 238 81.49 56.07 55.90
CA VAL A 238 81.96 56.07 57.30
C VAL A 238 83.41 55.62 57.40
N ILE A 239 84.32 56.43 56.86
CA ILE A 239 85.72 56.48 57.29
C ILE A 239 86.06 57.96 57.45
N ASP A 240 85.95 58.45 58.69
CA ASP A 240 86.79 59.47 59.32
C ASP A 240 86.06 60.09 60.53
N ALA A 241 86.32 59.54 61.72
CA ALA A 241 86.34 60.26 63.00
C ALA A 241 86.61 59.28 64.16
N VAL A 242 87.85 59.26 64.65
CA VAL A 242 88.21 58.62 65.91
C VAL A 242 87.79 59.56 67.05
N GLY A 243 86.81 59.12 67.86
CA GLY A 243 86.33 59.86 69.04
C GLY A 243 85.04 59.36 69.69
N GLU A 244 84.20 58.55 69.01
CA GLU A 244 82.87 58.11 69.49
C GLU A 244 82.71 56.58 69.59
N GLU A 245 83.80 55.85 69.85
CA GLU A 245 83.86 54.39 69.67
C GLU A 245 82.98 53.59 70.66
N ALA A 246 82.75 54.10 71.87
CA ALA A 246 81.91 53.44 72.88
C ALA A 246 80.39 53.66 72.63
N ALA A 247 79.99 54.83 72.14
CA ALA A 247 78.60 55.11 71.76
C ALA A 247 78.24 54.38 70.45
N ALA A 248 79.17 54.35 69.48
CA ALA A 248 79.02 53.60 68.24
C ALA A 248 78.92 52.09 68.49
N ALA A 249 79.68 51.51 69.42
CA ALA A 249 79.57 50.11 69.79
C ALA A 249 78.19 49.75 70.38
N THR A 250 77.60 50.65 71.18
CA THR A 250 76.27 50.46 71.76
C THR A 250 75.17 50.54 70.69
N ILE A 251 75.29 51.48 69.75
CA ILE A 251 74.35 51.60 68.61
C ILE A 251 74.47 50.40 67.67
N ARG A 252 75.69 49.90 67.40
CA ARG A 252 75.91 48.70 66.59
C ARG A 252 75.29 47.46 67.24
N ARG A 253 75.37 47.32 68.56
CA ARG A 253 74.74 46.21 69.28
C ARG A 253 73.22 46.25 69.19
N LYS A 254 72.60 47.43 69.39
CA LYS A 254 71.15 47.60 69.23
C LYS A 254 70.68 47.32 67.81
N ARG A 255 71.42 47.78 66.80
CA ARG A 255 71.12 47.47 65.39
C ARG A 255 71.26 45.98 65.09
N ALA A 256 72.27 45.32 65.62
CA ALA A 256 72.43 43.87 65.46
C ALA A 256 71.28 43.08 66.13
N GLU A 257 70.82 43.53 67.30
CA GLU A 257 69.65 42.93 67.97
C GLU A 257 68.35 43.19 67.18
N GLU A 258 68.16 44.40 66.63
CA GLU A 258 67.01 44.72 65.75
C GLU A 258 67.05 43.93 64.43
N GLU A 259 68.23 43.79 63.80
CA GLU A 259 68.43 42.99 62.59
C GLU A 259 68.19 41.49 62.86
N GLU A 260 68.58 40.99 64.05
CA GLU A 260 68.30 39.61 64.45
C GLU A 260 66.80 39.39 64.68
N GLU A 261 66.10 40.34 65.33
CA GLU A 261 64.64 40.27 65.49
C GLU A 261 63.90 40.36 64.14
N GLU A 262 64.36 41.22 63.23
CA GLU A 262 63.81 41.34 61.88
C GLU A 262 64.04 40.06 61.07
N ALA A 263 65.25 39.49 61.13
CA ALA A 263 65.56 38.20 60.51
C ALA A 263 64.68 37.07 61.06
N GLN A 264 64.40 37.06 62.37
CA GLN A 264 63.47 36.09 62.98
C GLN A 264 62.01 36.29 62.52
N ARG A 265 61.57 37.54 62.33
CA ARG A 265 60.23 37.83 61.78
C ARG A 265 60.12 37.37 60.33
N VAL A 266 61.09 37.71 59.49
CA VAL A 266 61.14 37.28 58.09
C VAL A 266 61.19 35.75 57.99
N ALA A 267 61.98 35.07 58.84
CA ALA A 267 62.02 33.61 58.87
C ALA A 267 60.64 32.99 59.21
N LYS A 268 59.91 33.56 60.17
CA LYS A 268 58.54 33.12 60.51
C LYS A 268 57.54 33.38 59.40
N GLU A 269 57.64 34.52 58.71
CA GLU A 269 56.78 34.82 57.56
C GLU A 269 57.05 33.89 56.37
N VAL A 270 58.33 33.61 56.08
CA VAL A 270 58.72 32.65 55.03
C VAL A 270 58.21 31.25 55.36
N GLU A 271 58.29 30.82 56.61
CA GLU A 271 57.74 29.53 57.04
C GLU A 271 56.21 29.49 56.93
N ALA A 272 55.51 30.58 57.27
CA ALA A 272 54.07 30.68 57.11
C ALA A 272 53.64 30.62 55.63
N VAL A 273 54.36 31.33 54.75
CA VAL A 273 54.11 31.27 53.29
C VAL A 273 54.37 29.87 52.75
N ARG A 274 55.43 29.20 53.21
CA ARG A 274 55.71 27.81 52.83
C ARG A 274 54.59 26.87 53.25
N ARG A 275 54.09 26.98 54.48
CA ARG A 275 52.96 26.16 54.96
C ARG A 275 51.69 26.43 54.14
N ALA A 276 51.37 27.69 53.85
CA ALA A 276 50.23 28.04 53.02
C ALA A 276 50.35 27.48 51.59
N ALA A 277 51.56 27.47 51.01
CA ALA A 277 51.81 26.87 49.71
C ALA A 277 51.68 25.33 49.74
N GLU A 278 52.15 24.68 50.80
CA GLU A 278 51.99 23.23 51.01
C GLU A 278 50.51 22.85 51.20
N GLU A 279 49.74 23.65 51.95
CA GLU A 279 48.29 23.48 52.10
C GLU A 279 47.53 23.69 50.79
N GLY A 280 47.87 24.73 50.02
CA GLY A 280 47.30 24.98 48.69
C GLY A 280 47.61 23.84 47.71
N ALA A 281 48.82 23.30 47.73
CA ALA A 281 49.19 22.14 46.91
C ALA A 281 48.43 20.86 47.33
N ALA A 282 48.13 20.69 48.62
CA ALA A 282 47.30 19.59 49.10
C ALA A 282 45.84 19.75 48.68
N GLN A 283 45.29 20.98 48.71
CA GLN A 283 43.95 21.26 48.22
C GLN A 283 43.80 20.99 46.72
N LEU A 284 44.75 21.44 45.89
CA LEU A 284 44.74 21.15 44.46
C LEU A 284 44.77 19.65 44.14
N LYS A 285 45.55 18.86 44.90
CA LYS A 285 45.55 17.40 44.76
C LYS A 285 44.21 16.76 45.15
N LEU A 286 43.52 17.32 46.15
CA LEU A 286 42.18 16.86 46.53
C LEU A 286 41.14 17.20 45.45
N GLU A 287 41.21 18.40 44.85
CA GLU A 287 40.34 18.79 43.74
C GLU A 287 40.58 17.95 42.49
N GLU A 288 41.85 17.69 42.14
CA GLU A 288 42.21 16.81 41.02
C GLU A 288 41.70 15.38 41.25
N ALA A 289 41.83 14.84 42.47
CA ALA A 289 41.28 13.54 42.83
C ALA A 289 39.74 13.51 42.77
N ALA A 290 39.08 14.60 43.18
CA ALA A 290 37.62 14.71 43.09
C ALA A 290 37.14 14.74 41.62
N LEU A 291 37.83 15.49 40.75
CA LEU A 291 37.54 15.52 39.31
C LEU A 291 37.76 14.14 38.67
N ALA A 292 38.84 13.44 39.01
CA ALA A 292 39.10 12.09 38.52
C ALA A 292 38.00 11.10 38.94
N ALA A 293 37.47 11.22 40.18
CA ALA A 293 36.36 10.40 40.65
C ALA A 293 35.05 10.68 39.89
N VAL A 294 34.76 11.95 39.60
CA VAL A 294 33.58 12.35 38.80
C VAL A 294 33.70 11.82 37.37
N GLU A 295 34.88 11.90 36.76
CA GLU A 295 35.13 11.35 35.42
C GLU A 295 34.97 9.82 35.40
N GLU A 296 35.47 9.13 36.42
CA GLU A 296 35.30 7.68 36.54
C GLU A 296 33.81 7.29 36.67
N GLU A 297 33.04 8.03 37.47
CA GLU A 297 31.60 7.81 37.60
C GLU A 297 30.87 8.05 36.26
N ALA A 298 31.25 9.09 35.51
CA ALA A 298 30.70 9.35 34.19
C ALA A 298 31.00 8.19 33.21
N ARG A 299 32.25 7.68 33.20
CA ARG A 299 32.63 6.51 32.40
C ARG A 299 31.83 5.27 32.78
N ARG A 300 31.62 5.02 34.08
CA ARG A 300 30.78 3.90 34.56
C ARG A 300 29.34 4.02 34.07
N LYS A 301 28.75 5.22 34.09
CA LYS A 301 27.38 5.47 33.59
C LYS A 301 27.26 5.25 32.08
N VAL A 302 28.26 5.70 31.30
CA VAL A 302 28.29 5.47 29.85
C VAL A 302 28.40 3.98 29.55
N ASN A 303 29.32 3.27 30.20
CA ASN A 303 29.49 1.82 30.01
C ASN A 303 28.22 1.04 30.40
N ALA A 304 27.57 1.40 31.51
CA ALA A 304 26.30 0.78 31.93
C ALA A 304 25.18 1.02 30.91
N LYS A 305 25.10 2.23 30.34
CA LYS A 305 24.12 2.57 29.30
C LYS A 305 24.39 1.80 28.00
N GLU A 306 25.66 1.64 27.63
CA GLU A 306 26.04 0.85 26.45
C GLU A 306 25.73 -0.64 26.64
N GLU A 307 26.01 -1.20 27.82
CA GLU A 307 25.67 -2.58 28.15
C GLU A 307 24.15 -2.81 28.11
N ALA A 308 23.36 -1.86 28.63
CA ALA A 308 21.89 -1.92 28.54
C ALA A 308 21.40 -1.88 27.08
N ARG A 309 22.02 -1.06 26.21
CA ARG A 309 21.71 -1.03 24.78
C ARG A 309 22.05 -2.34 24.08
N ARG A 310 23.19 -2.97 24.42
CA ARG A 310 23.58 -4.27 23.86
C ARG A 310 22.59 -5.37 24.26
N LYS A 311 22.15 -5.40 25.52
CA LYS A 311 21.13 -6.36 25.99
C LYS A 311 19.79 -6.15 25.29
N ALA A 312 19.32 -4.91 25.17
CA ALA A 312 18.08 -4.60 24.46
C ALA A 312 18.14 -5.01 22.96
N ALA A 313 19.28 -4.77 22.30
CA ALA A 313 19.48 -5.19 20.91
C ALA A 313 19.59 -6.72 20.74
N GLU A 314 20.04 -7.44 21.76
CA GLU A 314 20.05 -8.90 21.77
C GLU A 314 18.62 -9.46 21.96
N GLU A 315 17.86 -8.90 22.89
CA GLU A 315 16.45 -9.25 23.11
C GLU A 315 15.60 -8.99 21.85
N GLU A 316 15.79 -7.84 21.18
CA GLU A 316 15.11 -7.53 19.91
C GLU A 316 15.45 -8.54 18.80
N LYS A 317 16.71 -8.99 18.71
CA LYS A 317 17.12 -10.04 17.75
C LYS A 317 16.48 -11.38 18.08
N GLU A 318 16.35 -11.74 19.35
CA GLU A 318 15.66 -12.96 19.77
C GLU A 318 14.17 -12.89 19.44
N GLU A 319 13.50 -11.77 19.74
CA GLU A 319 12.11 -11.54 19.37
C GLU A 319 11.91 -11.59 17.85
N GLU A 320 12.76 -10.94 17.07
CA GLU A 320 12.70 -11.00 15.60
C GLU A 320 12.90 -12.43 15.08
N ALA A 321 13.83 -13.18 15.67
CA ALA A 321 14.05 -14.58 15.31
C ALA A 321 12.82 -15.45 15.61
N THR A 322 12.11 -15.20 16.73
CA THR A 322 10.85 -15.90 17.03
C THR A 322 9.73 -15.50 16.06
N ARG A 323 9.62 -14.21 15.71
CA ARG A 323 8.65 -13.72 14.72
C ARG A 323 8.90 -14.34 13.35
N ARG A 324 10.14 -14.37 12.86
CA ARG A 324 10.51 -15.03 11.60
C ARG A 324 10.22 -16.53 11.61
N LYS A 325 10.36 -17.21 12.75
CA LYS A 325 9.97 -18.63 12.89
C LYS A 325 8.45 -18.80 12.82
N ALA A 326 7.68 -17.93 13.48
CA ALA A 326 6.23 -17.94 13.43
C ALA A 326 5.69 -17.67 12.01
N GLU A 327 6.24 -16.66 11.33
CA GLU A 327 5.88 -16.32 9.94
C GLU A 327 6.21 -17.48 8.99
N LYS A 328 7.36 -18.12 9.13
CA LYS A 328 7.69 -19.32 8.34
C LYS A 328 6.73 -20.47 8.60
N ALA A 329 6.33 -20.70 9.86
CA ALA A 329 5.35 -21.71 10.19
C ALA A 329 3.98 -21.41 9.55
N GLU A 330 3.54 -20.15 9.61
CA GLU A 330 2.30 -19.71 8.97
C GLU A 330 2.37 -19.87 7.45
N ALA A 331 3.46 -19.48 6.80
CA ALA A 331 3.67 -19.66 5.38
C ALA A 331 3.60 -21.14 4.95
N VAL A 332 4.18 -22.05 5.75
CA VAL A 332 4.07 -23.50 5.50
C VAL A 332 2.62 -23.97 5.60
N THR A 333 1.86 -23.52 6.62
CA THR A 333 0.44 -23.89 6.74
C THR A 333 -0.40 -23.35 5.59
N ARG A 334 -0.11 -22.14 5.11
CA ARG A 334 -0.78 -21.55 3.95
C ARG A 334 -0.54 -22.35 2.67
N ILE A 335 0.72 -22.73 2.41
CA ILE A 335 1.07 -23.58 1.25
C ILE A 335 0.38 -24.95 1.34
N GLN A 336 0.32 -25.55 2.53
CA GLN A 336 -0.40 -26.81 2.72
C GLN A 336 -1.91 -26.67 2.45
N ALA A 337 -2.53 -25.60 2.93
CA ALA A 337 -3.93 -25.30 2.68
C ALA A 337 -4.23 -25.06 1.18
N GLU A 338 -3.35 -24.32 0.50
CA GLU A 338 -3.46 -24.08 -0.95
C GLU A 338 -3.33 -25.37 -1.76
N ASN A 339 -2.36 -26.22 -1.41
CA ASN A 339 -2.20 -27.54 -2.04
C ASN A 339 -3.44 -28.43 -1.82
N ALA A 340 -4.00 -28.43 -0.61
CA ALA A 340 -5.24 -29.16 -0.33
C ALA A 340 -6.46 -28.59 -1.08
N ALA A 341 -6.52 -27.27 -1.29
CA ALA A 341 -7.53 -26.65 -2.12
C ALA A 341 -7.35 -27.02 -3.60
N ALA A 342 -6.11 -27.07 -4.09
CA ALA A 342 -5.80 -27.47 -5.45
C ALA A 342 -6.16 -28.95 -5.72
N THR A 343 -5.94 -29.86 -4.77
CA THR A 343 -6.38 -31.25 -4.91
C THR A 343 -7.90 -31.36 -4.95
N ARG A 344 -8.62 -30.65 -4.08
CA ARG A 344 -10.09 -30.60 -4.11
C ARG A 344 -10.63 -30.05 -5.44
N ARG A 345 -10.00 -29.01 -6.00
CA ARG A 345 -10.37 -28.49 -7.32
C ARG A 345 -10.22 -29.56 -8.42
N LYS A 346 -9.11 -30.31 -8.42
CA LYS A 346 -8.90 -31.42 -9.37
C LYS A 346 -9.93 -32.54 -9.19
N GLU A 347 -10.32 -32.85 -7.97
CA GLU A 347 -11.36 -33.86 -7.69
C GLU A 347 -12.73 -33.39 -8.21
N VAL A 348 -13.10 -32.13 -7.95
CA VAL A 348 -14.35 -31.54 -8.45
C VAL A 348 -14.37 -31.49 -9.98
N GLU A 349 -13.25 -31.11 -10.62
CA GLU A 349 -13.12 -31.11 -12.09
C GLU A 349 -13.22 -32.53 -12.67
N ALA A 350 -12.59 -33.52 -12.02
CA ALA A 350 -12.68 -34.92 -12.41
C ALA A 350 -14.12 -35.47 -12.25
N GLU A 351 -14.86 -35.04 -11.23
CA GLU A 351 -16.26 -35.42 -11.05
C GLU A 351 -17.15 -34.75 -12.10
N ALA A 352 -16.93 -33.46 -12.40
CA ALA A 352 -17.66 -32.73 -13.42
C ALA A 352 -17.47 -33.33 -14.81
N THR A 353 -16.23 -33.74 -15.15
CA THR A 353 -15.95 -34.40 -16.43
C THR A 353 -16.60 -35.77 -16.53
N LYS A 354 -16.62 -36.57 -15.44
CA LYS A 354 -17.37 -37.84 -15.41
C LYS A 354 -18.87 -37.62 -15.64
N LYS A 355 -19.49 -36.68 -14.92
CA LYS A 355 -20.92 -36.35 -15.10
C LYS A 355 -21.21 -35.89 -16.53
N ALA A 356 -20.37 -35.03 -17.10
CA ALA A 356 -20.53 -34.60 -18.49
C ALA A 356 -20.44 -35.76 -19.49
N THR A 357 -19.53 -36.72 -19.28
CA THR A 357 -19.43 -37.91 -20.15
C THR A 357 -20.61 -38.87 -20.00
N GLU A 358 -21.20 -38.98 -18.79
CA GLU A 358 -22.41 -39.78 -18.56
C GLU A 358 -23.64 -39.13 -19.20
N GLU A 359 -23.79 -37.81 -19.06
CA GLU A 359 -24.86 -37.05 -19.73
C GLU A 359 -24.76 -37.14 -21.26
N GLU A 360 -23.54 -37.08 -21.83
CA GLU A 360 -23.33 -37.25 -23.26
C GLU A 360 -23.68 -38.67 -23.74
N LYS A 361 -23.33 -39.71 -22.98
CA LYS A 361 -23.72 -41.09 -23.30
C LYS A 361 -25.24 -41.27 -23.30
N LEU A 362 -25.93 -40.72 -22.29
CA LEU A 362 -27.40 -40.76 -22.22
C LEU A 362 -28.05 -40.00 -23.38
N ALA A 363 -27.46 -38.89 -23.82
CA ALA A 363 -27.94 -38.16 -25.00
C ALA A 363 -27.77 -38.98 -26.28
N ARG A 364 -26.63 -39.67 -26.46
CA ARG A 364 -26.40 -40.54 -27.63
C ARG A 364 -27.35 -41.74 -27.67
N GLU A 365 -27.60 -42.38 -26.53
CA GLU A 365 -28.51 -43.52 -26.43
C GLU A 365 -29.96 -43.13 -26.80
N LYS A 366 -30.42 -41.95 -26.39
CA LYS A 366 -31.74 -41.42 -26.79
C LYS A 366 -31.83 -41.14 -28.30
N ILE A 367 -30.78 -40.58 -28.90
CA ILE A 367 -30.73 -40.34 -30.35
C ILE A 367 -30.74 -41.66 -31.13
N GLU A 368 -30.04 -42.68 -30.64
CA GLU A 368 -30.00 -44.01 -31.25
C GLU A 368 -31.35 -44.74 -31.13
N GLU A 369 -32.04 -44.62 -30.00
CA GLU A 369 -33.38 -45.17 -29.81
C GLU A 369 -34.42 -44.51 -30.74
N GLU A 370 -34.38 -43.18 -30.89
CA GLU A 370 -35.22 -42.47 -31.85
C GLU A 370 -34.91 -42.86 -33.30
N ALA A 371 -33.64 -42.99 -33.66
CA ALA A 371 -33.24 -43.43 -34.99
C ALA A 371 -33.72 -44.86 -35.30
N SER A 372 -33.69 -45.76 -34.31
CA SER A 372 -34.20 -47.13 -34.44
C SER A 372 -35.73 -47.16 -34.61
N LYS A 373 -36.48 -46.35 -33.84
CA LYS A 373 -37.94 -46.22 -34.00
C LYS A 373 -38.31 -45.69 -35.39
N LYS A 374 -37.60 -44.68 -35.87
CA LYS A 374 -37.84 -44.08 -37.18
C LYS A 374 -37.53 -45.04 -38.34
N ALA A 375 -36.50 -45.85 -38.20
CA ALA A 375 -36.18 -46.90 -39.17
C ALA A 375 -37.26 -48.00 -39.22
N ALA A 376 -37.78 -48.42 -38.06
CA ALA A 376 -38.88 -49.40 -37.98
C ALA A 376 -40.19 -48.84 -38.58
N GLU A 377 -40.47 -47.56 -38.36
CA GLU A 377 -41.66 -46.88 -38.91
C GLU A 377 -41.57 -46.71 -40.43
N GLU A 378 -40.38 -46.39 -40.97
CA GLU A 378 -40.15 -46.31 -42.41
C GLU A 378 -40.30 -47.69 -43.09
N GLU A 379 -39.88 -48.78 -42.43
CA GLU A 379 -40.07 -50.14 -42.93
C GLU A 379 -41.56 -50.54 -42.93
N ALA A 380 -42.30 -50.19 -41.88
CA ALA A 380 -43.75 -50.40 -41.80
C ALA A 380 -44.50 -49.60 -42.89
N ALA A 381 -44.10 -48.37 -43.15
CA ALA A 381 -44.66 -47.53 -44.22
C ALA A 381 -44.40 -48.13 -45.61
N LYS A 382 -43.22 -48.72 -45.86
CA LYS A 382 -42.93 -49.43 -47.13
C LYS A 382 -43.78 -50.67 -47.31
N ILE A 383 -44.06 -51.42 -46.24
CA ILE A 383 -44.96 -52.58 -46.29
C ILE A 383 -46.41 -52.15 -46.58
N ALA A 384 -46.88 -51.06 -45.97
CA ALA A 384 -48.21 -50.51 -46.22
C ALA A 384 -48.37 -49.99 -47.66
N ALA A 385 -47.39 -49.24 -48.18
CA ALA A 385 -47.39 -48.75 -49.55
C ALA A 385 -47.33 -49.90 -50.59
N GLY A 386 -46.63 -51.00 -50.27
CA GLY A 386 -46.60 -52.21 -51.08
C GLY A 386 -47.98 -52.90 -51.20
N GLN A 387 -48.77 -52.91 -50.12
CA GLN A 387 -50.11 -53.48 -50.13
C GLN A 387 -51.12 -52.60 -50.88
N GLU A 388 -50.99 -51.27 -50.81
CA GLU A 388 -51.85 -50.34 -51.57
C GLU A 388 -51.58 -50.42 -53.09
N ALA A 389 -50.31 -50.57 -53.48
CA ALA A 389 -49.92 -50.77 -54.88
C ALA A 389 -50.45 -52.11 -55.45
N ALA A 390 -50.55 -53.15 -54.63
CA ALA A 390 -51.18 -54.42 -55.02
C ALA A 390 -52.71 -54.27 -55.20
N ARG A 391 -53.37 -53.46 -54.36
CA ARG A 391 -54.81 -53.16 -54.46
C ARG A 391 -55.16 -52.39 -55.73
N ARG A 392 -54.34 -51.40 -56.12
CA ARG A 392 -54.49 -50.64 -57.37
C ARG A 392 -54.31 -51.50 -58.63
N LYS A 393 -53.45 -52.52 -58.61
CA LYS A 393 -53.31 -53.46 -59.75
C LYS A 393 -54.53 -54.37 -59.93
N ALA A 394 -55.19 -54.78 -58.84
CA ALA A 394 -56.44 -55.53 -58.91
C ALA A 394 -57.62 -54.69 -59.40
N GLU A 395 -57.67 -53.40 -59.03
CA GLU A 395 -58.76 -52.49 -59.42
C GLU A 395 -58.66 -52.05 -60.90
N GLN A 396 -57.44 -51.87 -61.43
CA GLN A 396 -57.23 -51.60 -62.86
C GLN A 396 -57.61 -52.78 -63.78
N GLU A 397 -57.64 -54.00 -63.28
CA GLU A 397 -58.08 -55.17 -64.06
C GLU A 397 -59.61 -55.27 -64.15
N ALA A 398 -60.34 -54.75 -63.14
CA ALA A 398 -61.81 -54.66 -63.18
C ALA A 398 -62.30 -53.54 -64.13
N ALA A 399 -61.59 -52.41 -64.20
CA ALA A 399 -61.96 -51.29 -65.09
C ALA A 399 -61.78 -51.62 -66.59
N LYS A 400 -60.86 -52.53 -66.96
CA LYS A 400 -60.63 -52.93 -68.36
C LYS A 400 -61.74 -53.81 -68.95
N LYS A 401 -62.66 -54.36 -68.15
CA LYS A 401 -63.84 -55.11 -68.66
C LYS A 401 -65.05 -54.22 -68.97
N VAL A 402 -65.13 -53.00 -68.46
CA VAL A 402 -66.25 -52.09 -68.73
C VAL A 402 -65.95 -51.13 -69.91
N ALA A 403 -64.69 -50.75 -70.12
CA ALA A 403 -64.29 -49.87 -71.23
C ALA A 403 -64.27 -50.54 -72.62
N GLY A 404 -64.46 -51.87 -72.71
CA GLY A 404 -64.46 -52.63 -73.97
C GLY A 404 -65.73 -52.49 -74.83
N GLN A 405 -66.83 -51.95 -74.30
CA GLN A 405 -68.09 -51.80 -75.05
C GLN A 405 -68.37 -50.39 -75.61
N GLU A 406 -67.76 -49.32 -75.09
CA GLU A 406 -67.99 -47.95 -75.62
C GLU A 406 -67.00 -47.54 -76.73
N ALA A 407 -65.89 -48.27 -76.88
CA ALA A 407 -64.89 -47.99 -77.93
C ALA A 407 -65.34 -48.36 -79.36
N ARG A 408 -66.49 -49.03 -79.53
CA ARG A 408 -67.08 -49.31 -80.85
C ARG A 408 -68.03 -48.23 -81.36
N ARG A 409 -68.41 -47.23 -80.55
CA ARG A 409 -69.35 -46.16 -80.97
C ARG A 409 -68.72 -44.78 -81.25
N ARG A 410 -67.47 -44.53 -80.85
CA ARG A 410 -66.81 -43.21 -81.02
C ARG A 410 -65.82 -43.10 -82.19
N LYS A 411 -65.57 -44.17 -82.95
CA LYS A 411 -64.62 -44.16 -84.08
C LYS A 411 -65.21 -43.69 -85.43
N ALA A 412 -66.47 -43.28 -85.48
CA ALA A 412 -67.14 -42.88 -86.73
C ALA A 412 -67.40 -41.37 -86.89
N LEU A 413 -67.03 -40.52 -85.92
CA LEU A 413 -67.35 -39.08 -85.96
C LEU A 413 -66.20 -38.12 -85.64
N GLU A 414 -64.99 -38.62 -85.39
CA GLU A 414 -63.84 -37.78 -84.97
C GLU A 414 -62.70 -37.76 -86.00
N GLU A 415 -62.99 -38.13 -87.25
CA GLU A 415 -62.04 -37.99 -88.37
C GLU A 415 -62.30 -36.72 -89.21
N GLU A 416 -63.41 -36.01 -88.98
CA GLU A 416 -63.76 -34.79 -89.73
C GLU A 416 -63.47 -33.48 -88.97
N ALA A 417 -63.26 -33.53 -87.65
CA ALA A 417 -62.98 -32.34 -86.83
C ALA A 417 -61.49 -32.00 -86.70
N ARG A 418 -60.58 -32.85 -87.19
CA ARG A 418 -59.12 -32.67 -87.08
C ARG A 418 -58.51 -31.73 -88.14
N ARG A 419 -59.32 -30.97 -88.88
CA ARG A 419 -58.80 -30.08 -89.95
C ARG A 419 -59.17 -28.60 -89.88
N MET A 420 -59.83 -28.10 -88.83
CA MET A 420 -60.27 -26.68 -88.78
C MET A 420 -60.02 -25.96 -87.44
N ALA A 421 -58.94 -26.26 -86.69
CA ALA A 421 -58.57 -25.42 -85.54
C ALA A 421 -57.11 -25.60 -85.11
N GLU A 422 -56.16 -25.44 -86.03
CA GLU A 422 -54.83 -24.95 -85.68
C GLU A 422 -54.94 -23.43 -85.54
N GLY A 423 -54.79 -22.89 -84.31
CA GLY A 423 -54.65 -21.46 -84.14
C GLY A 423 -55.09 -20.88 -82.79
N LYS A 424 -54.09 -20.67 -81.92
CA LYS A 424 -54.00 -19.64 -80.87
C LYS A 424 -54.63 -19.93 -79.49
N ALA A 425 -53.85 -19.49 -78.49
CA ALA A 425 -54.16 -19.29 -77.06
C ALA A 425 -54.08 -20.53 -76.14
N ARG A 426 -52.85 -20.99 -75.89
CA ARG A 426 -52.43 -21.40 -74.54
C ARG A 426 -51.87 -20.17 -73.82
N GLY A 427 -52.26 -19.99 -72.56
CA GLY A 427 -51.63 -19.05 -71.63
C GLY A 427 -52.64 -18.14 -70.95
N ALA A 428 -53.04 -18.47 -69.71
CA ALA A 428 -53.59 -17.48 -68.77
C ALA A 428 -53.74 -17.92 -67.30
N VAL A 429 -53.51 -19.16 -66.86
CA VAL A 429 -53.88 -19.54 -65.45
C VAL A 429 -52.80 -20.28 -64.64
N GLU A 430 -51.66 -20.66 -65.23
CA GLU A 430 -50.60 -21.38 -64.49
C GLU A 430 -49.40 -20.51 -64.05
N ASP A 431 -49.40 -19.21 -64.37
CA ASP A 431 -48.22 -18.34 -64.19
C ASP A 431 -48.24 -17.48 -62.91
N GLU A 432 -49.31 -17.55 -62.11
CA GLU A 432 -49.47 -16.73 -60.90
C GLU A 432 -49.07 -17.49 -59.62
N ALA A 433 -49.27 -18.81 -59.55
CA ALA A 433 -48.87 -19.63 -58.41
C ALA A 433 -47.35 -19.94 -58.37
N ALA A 434 -46.67 -19.90 -59.51
CA ALA A 434 -45.22 -20.11 -59.59
C ALA A 434 -44.42 -18.85 -59.21
N ARG A 435 -44.99 -17.65 -59.40
CA ARG A 435 -44.33 -16.37 -59.06
C ARG A 435 -44.32 -16.03 -57.58
N GLU A 436 -45.26 -16.55 -56.79
CA GLU A 436 -45.33 -16.26 -55.36
C GLU A 436 -44.34 -17.10 -54.54
N LYS A 437 -44.19 -18.40 -54.87
CA LYS A 437 -43.18 -19.28 -54.24
C LYS A 437 -41.74 -18.83 -54.52
N ALA A 438 -41.47 -18.30 -55.71
CA ALA A 438 -40.15 -17.77 -56.06
C ALA A 438 -39.79 -16.48 -55.29
N LYS A 439 -40.77 -15.71 -54.82
CA LYS A 439 -40.53 -14.47 -54.04
C LYS A 439 -40.25 -14.74 -52.56
N GLN A 440 -40.91 -15.71 -51.94
CA GLN A 440 -40.66 -16.06 -50.53
C GLN A 440 -39.30 -16.75 -50.32
N GLU A 441 -38.84 -17.54 -51.28
CA GLU A 441 -37.52 -18.18 -51.20
C GLU A 441 -36.36 -17.17 -51.38
N ALA A 442 -36.56 -16.14 -52.19
CA ALA A 442 -35.58 -15.07 -52.40
C ALA A 442 -35.42 -14.16 -51.17
N THR A 443 -36.50 -13.89 -50.42
CA THR A 443 -36.43 -13.07 -49.19
C THR A 443 -35.80 -13.81 -48.01
N ARG A 444 -35.97 -15.15 -47.92
CA ARG A 444 -35.36 -15.94 -46.85
C ARG A 444 -33.84 -16.06 -47.00
N LYS A 445 -33.36 -16.19 -48.24
CA LYS A 445 -31.92 -16.29 -48.54
C LYS A 445 -31.16 -14.98 -48.31
N ALA A 446 -31.81 -13.83 -48.55
CA ALA A 446 -31.23 -12.52 -48.28
C ALA A 446 -31.10 -12.22 -46.76
N ALA A 447 -32.03 -12.72 -45.94
CA ALA A 447 -31.96 -12.56 -44.47
C ALA A 447 -30.88 -13.43 -43.82
N GLU A 448 -30.63 -14.64 -44.33
CA GLU A 448 -29.55 -15.53 -43.85
C GLU A 448 -28.15 -14.99 -44.19
N GLU A 449 -27.97 -14.36 -45.35
CA GLU A 449 -26.68 -13.73 -45.70
C GLU A 449 -26.35 -12.50 -44.83
N GLU A 450 -27.36 -11.75 -44.38
CA GLU A 450 -27.14 -10.59 -43.50
C GLU A 450 -26.81 -10.99 -42.04
N GLU A 451 -27.36 -12.10 -41.55
CA GLU A 451 -26.99 -12.70 -40.26
C GLU A 451 -25.57 -13.30 -40.29
N ALA A 452 -25.21 -13.97 -41.39
CA ALA A 452 -23.89 -14.57 -41.56
C ALA A 452 -22.76 -13.53 -41.64
N THR A 453 -23.04 -12.36 -42.25
CA THR A 453 -22.08 -11.26 -42.34
C THR A 453 -21.91 -10.52 -41.01
N LYS A 454 -22.98 -10.33 -40.23
CA LYS A 454 -22.90 -9.77 -38.86
C LYS A 454 -22.13 -10.67 -37.89
N LYS A 455 -22.31 -12.00 -37.96
CA LYS A 455 -21.53 -12.95 -37.13
C LYS A 455 -20.04 -12.97 -37.48
N LYS A 456 -19.68 -12.86 -38.77
CA LYS A 456 -18.26 -12.76 -39.18
C LYS A 456 -17.61 -11.46 -38.72
N ALA A 457 -18.30 -10.33 -38.84
CA ALA A 457 -17.77 -9.04 -38.37
C ALA A 457 -17.56 -9.02 -36.84
N ALA A 458 -18.48 -9.60 -36.07
CA ALA A 458 -18.33 -9.70 -34.61
C ALA A 458 -17.18 -10.62 -34.18
N ALA A 459 -16.92 -11.70 -34.93
CA ALA A 459 -15.80 -12.61 -34.65
C ALA A 459 -14.43 -11.98 -34.97
N GLU A 460 -14.34 -11.17 -36.02
CA GLU A 460 -13.10 -10.50 -36.42
C GLU A 460 -12.72 -9.37 -35.44
N ASP A 461 -13.70 -8.62 -34.93
CA ASP A 461 -13.48 -7.59 -33.90
C ASP A 461 -13.09 -8.18 -32.53
N ALA A 462 -13.65 -9.34 -32.18
CA ALA A 462 -13.27 -10.06 -30.96
C ALA A 462 -11.83 -10.62 -31.04
N SER A 463 -11.38 -11.01 -32.23
CA SER A 463 -10.01 -11.48 -32.46
C SER A 463 -8.99 -10.34 -32.36
N ARG A 464 -9.30 -9.17 -32.94
CA ARG A 464 -8.47 -7.96 -32.84
C ARG A 464 -8.33 -7.42 -31.42
N ARG A 465 -9.38 -7.50 -30.60
CA ARG A 465 -9.30 -7.07 -29.19
C ARG A 465 -8.37 -7.96 -28.38
N LYS A 466 -8.43 -9.28 -28.57
CA LYS A 466 -7.54 -10.23 -27.87
C LYS A 466 -6.07 -10.03 -28.21
N THR A 467 -5.72 -9.73 -29.46
CA THR A 467 -4.32 -9.50 -29.84
C THR A 467 -3.76 -8.19 -29.27
N ILE A 468 -4.59 -7.14 -29.16
CA ILE A 468 -4.18 -5.86 -28.55
C ILE A 468 -4.00 -6.03 -27.02
N GLU A 469 -4.86 -6.81 -26.37
CA GLU A 469 -4.75 -7.09 -24.93
C GLU A 469 -3.52 -7.93 -24.59
N GLU A 470 -3.18 -8.93 -25.40
CA GLU A 470 -1.94 -9.72 -25.22
C GLU A 470 -0.67 -8.90 -25.44
N GLU A 471 -0.64 -7.99 -26.43
CA GLU A 471 0.51 -7.10 -26.64
C GLU A 471 0.66 -6.08 -25.50
N ALA A 472 -0.45 -5.56 -24.96
CA ALA A 472 -0.41 -4.67 -23.80
C ALA A 472 0.07 -5.38 -22.54
N ARG A 473 -0.32 -6.65 -22.35
CA ARG A 473 0.10 -7.47 -21.20
C ARG A 473 1.59 -7.84 -21.29
N ARG A 474 2.11 -8.15 -22.48
CA ARG A 474 3.55 -8.37 -22.70
C ARG A 474 4.40 -7.15 -22.40
N LYS A 475 3.96 -5.94 -22.82
CA LYS A 475 4.68 -4.70 -22.52
C LYS A 475 4.75 -4.41 -21.02
N LEU A 476 3.68 -4.67 -20.27
CA LEU A 476 3.67 -4.49 -18.82
C LEU A 476 4.57 -5.49 -18.09
N GLU A 477 4.59 -6.77 -18.51
CA GLU A 477 5.51 -7.77 -17.94
C GLU A 477 6.98 -7.44 -18.23
N GLU A 478 7.30 -6.91 -19.40
CA GLU A 478 8.67 -6.53 -19.78
C GLU A 478 9.14 -5.29 -19.01
N GLU A 479 8.25 -4.32 -18.76
CA GLU A 479 8.54 -3.13 -17.95
C GLU A 479 8.70 -3.48 -16.45
N GLU A 480 7.88 -4.40 -15.92
CA GLU A 480 8.00 -4.87 -14.54
C GLU A 480 9.28 -5.70 -14.32
N ALA A 481 9.70 -6.48 -15.31
CA ALA A 481 10.97 -7.21 -15.29
C ALA A 481 12.19 -6.27 -15.32
N ALA A 482 12.15 -5.21 -16.13
CA ALA A 482 13.20 -4.19 -16.16
C ALA A 482 13.30 -3.43 -14.83
N ARG A 483 12.16 -3.13 -14.19
CA ARG A 483 12.12 -2.43 -12.91
C ARG A 483 12.67 -3.27 -11.75
N ARG A 484 12.34 -4.57 -11.72
CA ARG A 484 12.94 -5.52 -10.73
C ARG A 484 14.44 -5.68 -10.90
N ALA A 485 14.93 -5.74 -12.15
CA ALA A 485 16.37 -5.84 -12.40
C ALA A 485 17.13 -4.59 -11.90
N ALA A 486 16.54 -3.41 -12.02
CA ALA A 486 17.13 -2.17 -11.51
C ALA A 486 17.15 -2.11 -9.97
N GLU A 487 16.06 -2.51 -9.30
CA GLU A 487 16.02 -2.57 -7.82
C GLU A 487 17.01 -3.61 -7.25
N GLU A 488 17.16 -4.76 -7.92
CA GLU A 488 18.11 -5.80 -7.48
C GLU A 488 19.57 -5.34 -7.63
N GLU A 489 19.88 -4.55 -8.65
CA GLU A 489 21.21 -3.97 -8.84
C GLU A 489 21.53 -2.87 -7.80
N GLU A 490 20.55 -2.03 -7.45
CA GLU A 490 20.70 -1.03 -6.37
C GLU A 490 20.87 -1.69 -4.99
N ALA A 491 20.05 -2.71 -4.68
CA ALA A 491 20.17 -3.47 -3.44
C ALA A 491 21.54 -4.14 -3.31
N ARG A 492 22.08 -4.65 -4.43
CA ARG A 492 23.40 -5.27 -4.45
C ARG A 492 24.53 -4.24 -4.26
N ARG A 493 24.42 -3.04 -4.84
CA ARG A 493 25.38 -1.95 -4.58
C ARG A 493 25.36 -1.46 -3.14
N ALA A 494 24.18 -1.31 -2.55
CA ALA A 494 24.05 -0.91 -1.15
C ALA A 494 24.69 -1.94 -0.20
N ALA A 495 24.48 -3.23 -0.45
CA ALA A 495 25.11 -4.30 0.33
C ALA A 495 26.64 -4.34 0.19
N GLU A 496 27.17 -4.05 -1.01
CA GLU A 496 28.63 -3.98 -1.23
C GLU A 496 29.27 -2.77 -0.53
N GLU A 497 28.58 -1.62 -0.53
CA GLU A 497 29.08 -0.41 0.15
C GLU A 497 29.05 -0.57 1.68
N GLU A 498 28.02 -1.20 2.24
CA GLU A 498 27.93 -1.49 3.67
C GLU A 498 29.00 -2.50 4.12
N ALA A 499 29.26 -3.52 3.28
CA ALA A 499 30.35 -4.47 3.53
C ALA A 499 31.74 -3.83 3.46
N ALA A 500 31.94 -2.84 2.58
CA ALA A 500 33.17 -2.07 2.50
C ALA A 500 33.38 -1.17 3.74
N LYS A 501 32.32 -0.50 4.22
CA LYS A 501 32.36 0.32 5.44
C LYS A 501 32.70 -0.52 6.67
N ARG A 502 32.07 -1.69 6.84
CA ARG A 502 32.38 -2.61 7.95
C ARG A 502 33.84 -3.06 7.95
N LYS A 503 34.42 -3.38 6.79
CA LYS A 503 35.83 -3.75 6.70
C LYS A 503 36.76 -2.59 7.08
N ALA A 504 36.41 -1.36 6.72
CA ALA A 504 37.19 -0.18 7.06
C ALA A 504 37.16 0.12 8.58
N GLU A 505 36.00 -0.01 9.23
CA GLU A 505 35.88 0.12 10.69
C GLU A 505 36.65 -0.98 11.44
N GLU A 506 36.54 -2.23 11.00
CA GLU A 506 37.24 -3.35 11.65
C GLU A 506 38.77 -3.20 11.54
N GLU A 507 39.27 -2.66 10.43
CA GLU A 507 40.70 -2.34 10.28
C GLU A 507 41.13 -1.16 11.17
N ALA A 508 40.28 -0.15 11.34
CA ALA A 508 40.55 0.99 12.22
C ALA A 508 40.61 0.57 13.70
N ASP A 509 39.70 -0.29 14.14
CA ASP A 509 39.69 -0.82 15.51
C ASP A 509 40.88 -1.75 15.78
N ARG A 510 41.30 -2.55 14.78
CA ARG A 510 42.55 -3.32 14.86
C ARG A 510 43.78 -2.43 14.98
N ARG A 511 43.82 -1.28 14.32
CA ARG A 511 44.95 -0.34 14.45
C ARG A 511 45.00 0.30 15.83
N LYS A 512 43.86 0.74 16.37
CA LYS A 512 43.80 1.31 17.74
C LYS A 512 44.24 0.32 18.80
N THR A 513 43.74 -0.91 18.74
CA THR A 513 44.12 -1.97 19.69
C THR A 513 45.60 -2.37 19.58
N ALA A 514 46.16 -2.37 18.35
CA ALA A 514 47.59 -2.60 18.15
C ALA A 514 48.46 -1.45 18.67
N GLU A 515 47.99 -0.20 18.56
CA GLU A 515 48.67 0.99 19.06
C GLU A 515 48.68 1.03 20.59
N GLU A 516 47.55 0.79 21.25
CA GLU A 516 47.48 0.68 22.71
C GLU A 516 48.38 -0.44 23.25
N ALA A 517 48.41 -1.59 22.59
CA ALA A 517 49.30 -2.69 22.97
C ALA A 517 50.78 -2.36 22.78
N ALA A 518 51.12 -1.49 21.82
CA ALA A 518 52.49 -1.01 21.62
C ALA A 518 52.89 0.01 22.69
N GLU A 519 52.00 0.93 23.05
CA GLU A 519 52.23 1.90 24.13
C GLU A 519 52.39 1.21 25.49
N GLU A 520 51.58 0.21 25.81
CA GLU A 520 51.70 -0.55 27.06
C GLU A 520 53.06 -1.26 27.16
N LYS A 521 53.53 -1.86 26.05
CA LYS A 521 54.87 -2.48 26.00
C LYS A 521 55.98 -1.44 26.13
N ALA A 522 55.82 -0.26 25.55
CA ALA A 522 56.78 0.83 25.69
C ALA A 522 56.83 1.36 27.13
N ALA A 523 55.68 1.52 27.79
CA ALA A 523 55.59 1.92 29.19
C ALA A 523 56.24 0.88 30.12
N LYS A 524 55.94 -0.41 29.93
CA LYS A 524 56.58 -1.50 30.69
C LYS A 524 58.11 -1.52 30.52
N ARG A 525 58.62 -1.28 29.31
CA ARG A 525 60.07 -1.17 29.07
C ARG A 525 60.70 0.00 29.81
N LYS A 526 60.06 1.18 29.83
CA LYS A 526 60.56 2.35 30.58
C LYS A 526 60.64 2.07 32.08
N VAL A 527 59.61 1.42 32.66
CA VAL A 527 59.62 1.05 34.08
C VAL A 527 60.74 0.07 34.41
N VAL A 528 60.95 -0.96 33.57
CA VAL A 528 62.04 -1.92 33.75
C VAL A 528 63.41 -1.25 33.61
N GLU A 529 63.58 -0.33 32.66
CA GLU A 529 64.83 0.41 32.47
C GLU A 529 65.14 1.33 33.66
N GLU A 530 64.14 2.03 34.20
CA GLU A 530 64.31 2.90 35.36
C GLU A 530 64.64 2.10 36.63
N ALA A 531 63.99 0.94 36.81
CA ALA A 531 64.30 0.01 37.89
C ALA A 531 65.74 -0.53 37.78
N ALA A 532 66.20 -0.87 36.57
CA ALA A 532 67.57 -1.31 36.32
C ALA A 532 68.60 -0.20 36.61
N LYS A 533 68.29 1.07 36.24
CA LYS A 533 69.13 2.23 36.57
C LYS A 533 69.23 2.46 38.08
N ARG A 534 68.12 2.41 38.81
CA ARG A 534 68.14 2.53 40.29
C ARG A 534 68.94 1.40 40.95
N ALA A 535 68.79 0.17 40.47
CA ALA A 535 69.57 -0.95 40.99
C ALA A 535 71.08 -0.77 40.74
N ALA A 536 71.47 -0.27 39.56
CA ALA A 536 72.87 0.01 39.23
C ALA A 536 73.44 1.19 40.07
N GLU A 537 72.65 2.24 40.31
CA GLU A 537 73.05 3.35 41.19
C GLU A 537 73.20 2.91 42.64
N GLU A 538 72.30 2.06 43.15
CA GLU A 538 72.39 1.52 44.51
C GLU A 538 73.63 0.63 44.69
N GLU A 539 73.95 -0.21 43.69
CA GLU A 539 75.18 -1.03 43.71
C GLU A 539 76.44 -0.15 43.65
N ALA A 540 76.43 0.90 42.82
CA ALA A 540 77.54 1.85 42.72
C ALA A 540 77.73 2.65 44.01
N TYR A 541 76.64 3.01 44.70
CA TYR A 541 76.70 3.66 46.01
C TYR A 541 77.32 2.74 47.07
N LYS A 542 76.88 1.47 47.13
CA LYS A 542 77.44 0.46 48.06
C LYS A 542 78.94 0.24 47.86
N ARG A 543 79.42 0.23 46.61
CA ARG A 543 80.86 0.10 46.28
C ARG A 543 81.70 1.34 46.63
N LYS A 544 81.10 2.52 46.73
CA LYS A 544 81.82 3.74 47.14
C LYS A 544 81.84 3.93 48.65
N SER A 545 80.90 3.32 49.38
CA SER A 545 80.79 3.40 50.84
C SER A 545 81.54 2.28 51.59
N ALA A 546 82.01 1.26 50.87
CA ALA A 546 82.88 0.19 51.37
C ALA A 546 84.32 0.46 50.90
#